data_AF-A0A2D4L6K3-F1
#
_entry.id   AF-A0A2D4L6K3-F1
#
_cell.length_a   1.000
_cell.length_b   1.000
_cell.length_c   1.000
_cell.angle_alpha   90.00
_cell.angle_beta   90.00
_cell.angle_gamma   90.00
#
_symmetry.space_group_name_H-M   'P 1'
#
loop_
_entity.id
_entity.type
_entity.pdbx_description
1 polymer ?
#
loop_
_entity_poly.entity_id
_entity_poly.type
_entity_poly.pdbx_seq_one_letter_code
_entity_poly.pdbx_strand_id
1 'polypeptide(L)'
;NQGKCVEGMVEIFDMLLATSSRFRMMNVQGEEFVCLKSIILLNSGIYTFLSSTLKSLEEKEHIHHVLDKITDTLMHLMAKSGLSQQQQHRRLAQLLLILSHIRHMSNKGMEHLYNMKCKNVVPLYDLLLEMLDAHRLHAPTTRNTPHNEEEVSNQLAMAPASVHSLPPCYVNKQEEE
;
A
#
# COMPACT_ATOMS: atom_id res chain seq x y z
N ASN A 1 -13.22 13.04 32.67
CA ASN A 1 -13.23 12.24 31.43
C ASN A 1 -11.93 12.35 30.63
N GLN A 2 -10.76 12.41 31.28
CA GLN A 2 -9.46 12.34 30.59
C GLN A 2 -8.94 10.91 30.74
N GLY A 3 -8.62 10.23 29.64
CA GLY A 3 -7.83 8.99 29.70
C GLY A 3 -8.43 7.70 29.12
N LYS A 4 -9.51 7.74 28.32
CA LYS A 4 -9.76 6.60 27.41
C LYS A 4 -8.83 6.77 26.21
N CYS A 5 -7.78 5.95 26.14
CA CYS A 5 -6.97 5.82 24.93
C CYS A 5 -7.91 5.62 23.73
N VAL A 6 -7.72 6.40 22.67
CA VAL A 6 -8.51 6.24 21.45
C VAL A 6 -8.20 4.84 20.90
N GLU A 7 -9.25 4.02 20.81
CA GLU A 7 -9.17 2.63 20.36
C GLU A 7 -8.47 2.54 19.00
N GLY A 8 -7.42 1.72 18.88
CA GLY A 8 -6.63 1.57 17.65
C GLY A 8 -5.41 2.50 17.53
N MET A 9 -5.28 3.54 18.37
CA MET A 9 -4.10 4.42 18.31
C MET A 9 -2.80 3.77 18.79
N VAL A 10 -2.88 2.80 19.70
CA VAL A 10 -1.70 2.08 20.22
C VAL A 10 -1.02 1.29 19.11
N GLU A 11 -1.77 0.57 18.27
CA GLU A 11 -1.21 -0.20 17.14
C GLU A 11 -0.47 0.71 16.15
N ILE A 12 -1.06 1.86 15.78
CA ILE A 12 -0.43 2.83 14.89
C ILE A 12 0.84 3.41 15.52
N PHE A 13 0.80 3.72 16.81
CA PHE A 13 1.96 4.25 17.53
C PHE A 13 3.11 3.24 17.58
N ASP A 14 2.82 1.97 17.85
CA ASP A 14 3.83 0.90 17.87
C ASP A 14 4.48 0.71 16.49
N MET A 15 3.68 0.74 15.42
CA MET A 15 4.22 0.68 14.05
C MET A 15 5.13 1.88 13.73
N LEU A 16 4.72 3.09 14.14
CA LEU A 16 5.52 4.31 13.97
C LEU A 16 6.83 4.23 14.75
N LEU A 17 6.78 3.74 15.99
CA LEU A 17 7.96 3.57 16.84
C LEU A 17 8.92 2.53 16.25
N ALA A 18 8.41 1.41 15.75
CA ALA A 18 9.20 0.39 15.08
C ALA A 18 9.89 0.94 13.81
N THR A 19 9.16 1.71 13.00
CA THR A 19 9.72 2.35 11.78
C THR A 19 10.77 3.40 12.12
N SER A 20 10.52 4.23 13.13
CA SER A 20 11.49 5.22 13.64
C SER A 20 12.75 4.56 14.18
N SER A 21 12.60 3.47 14.95
CA SER A 21 13.73 2.65 15.41
C SER A 21 14.53 2.08 14.25
N ARG A 22 13.86 1.61 13.18
CA ARG A 22 14.52 1.11 11.97
C ARG A 22 15.30 2.20 11.23
N PHE A 23 14.75 3.41 11.10
CA PHE A 23 15.46 4.56 10.51
C PHE A 23 16.71 4.91 11.31
N ARG A 24 16.60 4.95 12.64
CA ARG A 24 17.75 5.19 13.53
C ARG A 24 18.80 4.09 13.40
N MET A 25 18.41 2.82 13.40
CA MET A 25 19.33 1.69 13.29
C MET A 25 20.04 1.63 11.93
N MET A 26 19.36 2.05 10.86
CA MET A 26 19.98 2.17 9.54
C MET A 26 20.82 3.44 9.38
N ASN A 27 20.83 4.33 10.38
CA ASN A 27 21.47 5.64 10.33
C ASN A 27 21.09 6.39 9.03
N VAL A 28 19.79 6.54 8.78
CA VAL A 28 19.29 7.28 7.60
C VAL A 28 19.72 8.74 7.70
N GLN A 29 20.40 9.23 6.66
CA GLN A 29 20.88 10.61 6.59
C GLN A 29 19.78 11.57 6.15
N GLY A 30 19.98 12.86 6.42
CA GLY A 30 19.01 13.91 6.05
C GLY A 30 18.74 13.95 4.55
N GLU A 31 19.79 13.81 3.74
CA GLU A 31 19.69 13.80 2.28
C GLU A 31 18.90 12.60 1.78
N GLU A 32 19.17 11.40 2.33
CA GLU A 32 18.41 10.19 2.00
C GLU A 32 16.93 10.33 2.39
N PHE A 33 16.65 10.90 3.56
CA PHE A 33 15.29 11.13 4.04
C PHE A 33 14.48 12.04 3.10
N VAL A 34 15.08 13.11 2.59
CA VAL A 34 14.41 13.99 1.61
C VAL A 34 14.13 13.25 0.30
N CYS A 35 15.07 12.43 -0.19
CA CYS A 35 14.83 11.57 -1.36
C CYS A 35 13.65 10.61 -1.13
N LEU A 36 13.57 9.98 0.04
CA LEU A 36 12.45 9.08 0.37
C LEU A 36 11.11 9.80 0.44
N LYS A 37 11.06 11.02 0.97
CA LYS A 37 9.83 11.84 0.94
C LYS A 37 9.38 12.13 -0.49
N SER A 38 10.32 12.47 -1.38
CA SER A 38 10.03 12.71 -2.80
C SER A 38 9.52 11.44 -3.49
N ILE A 39 10.13 10.28 -3.21
CA ILE A 39 9.65 8.99 -3.73
C ILE A 39 8.22 8.73 -3.24
N ILE A 40 7.92 8.92 -1.96
CA ILE A 40 6.56 8.73 -1.43
C ILE A 40 5.56 9.60 -2.18
N LEU A 41 5.84 10.90 -2.33
CA LEU A 41 4.94 11.86 -2.99
C LEU A 41 4.68 11.49 -4.46
N LEU A 42 5.73 11.13 -5.19
CA LEU A 42 5.64 10.80 -6.61
C LEU A 42 5.04 9.41 -6.84
N ASN A 43 5.35 8.43 -5.98
CA ASN A 43 4.90 7.04 -6.13
C ASN A 43 3.50 6.79 -5.57
N SER A 44 2.98 7.65 -4.69
CA SER A 44 1.62 7.50 -4.15
C SER A 44 0.53 7.72 -5.20
N GLY A 45 0.79 8.55 -6.22
CA GLY A 45 -0.18 8.93 -7.25
C GLY A 45 -0.12 8.13 -8.56
N ILE A 46 0.92 7.34 -8.82
CA ILE A 46 1.09 6.63 -10.10
C ILE A 46 -0.08 5.69 -10.42
N TYR A 47 -0.70 5.12 -9.39
CA TYR A 47 -1.83 4.20 -9.54
C TYR A 47 -3.21 4.89 -9.55
N THR A 48 -3.28 6.19 -9.26
CA THR A 48 -4.54 6.97 -9.26
C THR A 48 -4.82 7.68 -10.58
N PHE A 49 -3.85 7.71 -11.51
CA PHE A 49 -4.06 8.15 -12.90
C PHE A 49 -4.81 7.08 -13.70
N LEU A 50 -6.11 6.92 -13.41
CA LEU A 50 -7.04 6.07 -14.17
C LEU A 50 -7.54 6.73 -15.48
N SER A 51 -6.82 7.72 -15.99
CA SER A 51 -7.05 8.25 -17.33
C SER A 51 -6.09 7.54 -18.27
N SER A 52 -6.59 6.86 -19.31
CA SER A 52 -5.78 6.24 -20.37
C SER A 52 -5.52 7.20 -21.54
N THR A 53 -5.54 8.51 -21.27
CA THR A 53 -5.27 9.53 -22.28
C THR A 53 -3.77 9.57 -22.62
N LEU A 54 -3.40 10.02 -23.82
CA LEU A 54 -1.98 10.17 -24.18
C LEU A 54 -1.22 11.10 -23.21
N LYS A 55 -1.91 12.13 -22.71
CA LYS A 55 -1.37 13.08 -21.74
C LYS A 55 -1.01 12.42 -20.40
N SER A 56 -1.84 11.51 -19.89
CA SER A 56 -1.54 10.81 -18.64
C SER A 56 -0.44 9.76 -18.79
N LEU A 57 -0.24 9.21 -20.00
CA LEU A 57 0.88 8.33 -20.30
C LEU A 57 2.22 9.10 -20.28
N GLU A 58 2.25 10.28 -20.92
CA GLU A 58 3.41 11.18 -20.90
C GLU A 58 3.72 11.64 -19.46
N GLU A 59 2.72 12.07 -18.69
CA GLU A 59 2.89 12.44 -17.28
C GLU A 59 3.45 11.28 -16.44
N LYS A 60 2.98 10.05 -16.66
CA LYS A 60 3.51 8.86 -16.00
C LYS A 60 4.97 8.59 -16.35
N GLU A 61 5.36 8.73 -17.62
CA GLU A 61 6.76 8.57 -18.05
C GLU A 61 7.66 9.61 -17.37
N HIS A 62 7.23 10.87 -17.33
CA HIS A 62 7.96 11.94 -16.64
C HIS A 62 8.12 11.64 -15.14
N ILE A 63 7.07 11.16 -14.48
CA ILE A 63 7.15 10.76 -13.06
C ILE A 63 8.16 9.62 -12.86
N HIS A 64 8.14 8.60 -13.71
CA HIS A 64 9.11 7.50 -13.64
C HIS A 64 10.55 8.01 -13.87
N HIS A 65 10.76 8.88 -14.85
CA HIS A 65 12.05 9.49 -15.10
C HIS A 65 12.59 10.26 -13.87
N VAL A 66 11.74 11.03 -13.20
CA VAL A 66 12.12 11.74 -11.97
C VAL A 66 12.42 10.77 -10.83
N LEU A 67 11.65 9.69 -10.67
CA LEU A 67 11.92 8.63 -9.69
C LEU A 67 13.27 7.94 -9.95
N ASP A 68 13.62 7.69 -11.20
CA ASP A 68 14.92 7.14 -11.59
C ASP A 68 16.05 8.10 -11.19
N LYS A 69 15.89 9.41 -11.45
CA LYS A 69 16.86 10.42 -11.00
C LYS A 69 17.00 10.52 -9.48
N ILE A 70 15.92 10.34 -8.73
CA ILE A 70 15.99 10.28 -7.27
C ILE A 70 16.72 9.00 -6.82
N THR A 71 16.52 7.89 -7.52
CA THR A 71 17.23 6.62 -7.27
C THR A 71 18.73 6.74 -7.55
N ASP A 72 19.11 7.38 -8.67
CA ASP A 72 20.50 7.71 -9.01
C ASP A 72 21.12 8.60 -7.93
N THR A 73 20.36 9.58 -7.43
CA THR A 73 20.81 10.49 -6.36
C THR A 73 21.05 9.72 -5.06
N LEU A 74 20.17 8.79 -4.68
CA LEU A 74 20.36 7.91 -3.53
C LEU A 74 21.63 7.06 -3.68
N MET A 75 21.83 6.44 -4.84
CA MET A 75 23.04 5.66 -5.14
C MET A 75 24.30 6.53 -5.04
N HIS A 76 24.26 7.75 -5.55
CA HIS A 76 25.36 8.71 -5.44
C HIS A 76 25.68 9.09 -3.99
N LEU A 77 24.67 9.36 -3.16
CA LEU A 77 24.85 9.65 -1.73
C LEU A 77 25.52 8.48 -0.98
N MET A 78 25.13 7.25 -1.30
CA MET A 78 25.73 6.05 -0.72
C MET A 78 27.18 5.85 -1.16
N ALA A 79 27.46 6.06 -2.45
CA ALA A 79 28.83 6.03 -2.99
C ALA A 79 29.72 7.10 -2.35
N LYS A 80 29.21 8.33 -2.21
CA LYS A 80 29.88 9.45 -1.52
C LYS A 80 30.20 9.13 -0.06
N SER A 81 29.37 8.31 0.58
CA SER A 81 29.56 7.84 1.96
C SER A 81 30.55 6.66 2.07
N GLY A 82 31.14 6.22 0.95
CA GLY A 82 32.16 5.16 0.91
C GLY A 82 31.63 3.73 0.90
N LEU A 83 30.34 3.51 0.64
CA LEU A 83 29.79 2.16 0.52
C LEU A 83 30.27 1.47 -0.75
N SER A 84 30.59 0.18 -0.67
CA SER A 84 30.84 -0.64 -1.86
C SER A 84 29.58 -0.80 -2.71
N GLN A 85 29.71 -1.12 -3.99
CA GLN A 85 28.56 -1.26 -4.90
C GLN A 85 27.50 -2.24 -4.37
N GLN A 86 27.93 -3.37 -3.79
CA GLN A 86 27.02 -4.33 -3.17
C GLN A 86 26.30 -3.74 -1.94
N GLN A 87 26.99 -2.95 -1.11
CA GLN A 87 26.39 -2.27 0.03
C GLN A 87 25.40 -1.19 -0.40
N GLN A 88 25.69 -0.46 -1.48
CA GLN A 88 24.78 0.54 -2.06
C GLN A 88 23.45 -0.10 -2.47
N HIS A 89 23.48 -1.17 -3.28
CA HIS A 89 22.25 -1.86 -3.70
C HIS A 89 21.47 -2.45 -2.51
N ARG A 90 22.18 -3.04 -1.53
CA ARG A 90 21.53 -3.57 -0.31
C ARG A 90 20.84 -2.46 0.48
N ARG A 91 21.52 -1.32 0.68
CA ARG A 91 20.98 -0.18 1.41
C ARG A 91 19.79 0.43 0.67
N LEU A 92 19.89 0.63 -0.64
CA LEU A 92 18.78 1.11 -1.47
C LEU A 92 17.54 0.22 -1.31
N ALA A 93 17.70 -1.11 -1.45
CA ALA A 93 16.59 -2.05 -1.26
C ALA A 93 15.98 -1.93 0.15
N GLN A 94 16.80 -1.79 1.19
CA GLN A 94 16.31 -1.61 2.57
C GLN A 94 15.52 -0.31 2.74
N LEU A 95 15.98 0.81 2.17
CA LEU A 95 15.28 2.10 2.25
C LEU A 95 13.94 2.03 1.52
N LEU A 96 13.91 1.48 0.31
CA LEU A 96 12.69 1.32 -0.48
C LEU A 96 11.69 0.37 0.20
N LEU A 97 12.17 -0.71 0.83
CA LEU A 97 11.30 -1.63 1.56
C LEU A 97 10.58 -0.96 2.72
N ILE A 98 11.21 -0.01 3.42
CA ILE A 98 10.55 0.70 4.53
C ILE A 98 9.40 1.58 4.03
N LEU A 99 9.43 2.05 2.78
CA LEU A 99 8.31 2.78 2.19
C LEU A 99 7.03 1.93 2.16
N SER A 100 7.14 0.60 2.05
CA SER A 100 5.99 -0.30 2.14
C SER A 100 5.35 -0.30 3.53
N HIS A 101 6.17 -0.27 4.59
CA HIS A 101 5.68 -0.15 5.97
C HIS A 101 5.02 1.20 6.21
N ILE A 102 5.60 2.28 5.66
CA ILE A 102 5.00 3.62 5.73
C ILE A 102 3.63 3.65 5.04
N ARG A 103 3.50 3.05 3.86
CA ARG A 103 2.21 2.92 3.16
C ARG A 103 1.19 2.14 3.99
N HIS A 104 1.59 1.02 4.61
CA HIS A 104 0.72 0.23 5.47
C HIS A 104 0.22 1.04 6.68
N MET A 105 1.13 1.71 7.38
CA MET A 105 0.78 2.58 8.50
C MET A 105 -0.13 3.73 8.09
N SER A 106 0.12 4.34 6.93
CA SER A 106 -0.72 5.40 6.38
C SER A 106 -2.15 4.91 6.12
N ASN A 107 -2.30 3.72 5.54
CA ASN A 107 -3.62 3.13 5.29
C ASN A 107 -4.38 2.86 6.61
N LYS A 108 -3.69 2.28 7.60
CA LYS A 108 -4.24 2.05 8.95
C LYS A 108 -4.64 3.35 9.64
N GLY A 109 -3.80 4.38 9.56
CA GLY A 109 -4.09 5.71 10.10
C GLY A 109 -5.27 6.38 9.42
N MET A 110 -5.38 6.26 8.10
CA MET A 110 -6.50 6.77 7.31
C MET A 110 -7.83 6.10 7.70
N GLU A 111 -7.82 4.77 7.81
CA GLU A 111 -8.98 3.98 8.26
C GLU A 111 -9.41 4.38 9.68
N HIS A 112 -8.43 4.52 10.59
CA HIS A 112 -8.70 4.96 11.96
C HIS A 112 -9.33 6.37 12.00
N LEU A 113 -8.78 7.32 11.24
CA LEU A 113 -9.30 8.69 11.15
C LEU A 113 -10.72 8.72 10.58
N TYR A 114 -10.99 7.89 9.58
CA TYR A 114 -12.33 7.73 9.01
C TYR A 114 -13.33 7.18 10.03
N ASN A 115 -12.95 6.15 10.79
CA ASN A 115 -13.79 5.62 11.86
C ASN A 115 -14.08 6.67 12.95
N MET A 116 -13.12 7.53 13.27
CA MET A 116 -13.31 8.65 14.19
C MET A 116 -14.26 9.72 13.63
N LYS A 117 -14.17 10.03 12.33
CA LYS A 117 -15.13 10.88 11.60
C LYS A 117 -16.55 10.32 11.72
N CYS A 118 -16.76 9.04 11.39
CA CYS A 118 -18.10 8.41 11.42
C CYS A 118 -18.71 8.34 12.82
N LYS A 119 -17.88 8.17 13.85
CA LYS A 119 -18.33 8.14 15.26
C LYS A 119 -18.46 9.55 15.87
N ASN A 120 -18.18 10.62 15.13
CA ASN A 120 -18.15 12.01 15.60
C ASN A 120 -17.30 12.20 16.88
N VAL A 121 -16.21 11.44 17.01
CA VAL A 121 -15.39 11.45 18.25
C VAL A 121 -14.49 12.69 18.30
N VAL A 122 -14.02 13.17 17.15
CA VAL A 122 -13.12 14.33 17.03
C VAL A 122 -13.55 15.17 15.83
N PRO A 123 -13.66 16.52 15.97
CA PRO A 123 -13.87 17.39 14.82
C PRO A 123 -12.65 17.39 13.91
N LEU A 124 -12.87 17.28 12.60
CA LEU A 124 -11.82 17.39 11.58
C LEU A 124 -11.91 18.74 10.90
N TYR A 125 -10.76 19.32 10.55
CA TYR A 125 -10.69 20.51 9.72
C TYR A 125 -11.14 20.21 8.28
N ASP A 126 -11.74 21.18 7.61
CA ASP A 126 -12.27 21.02 6.24
C ASP A 126 -11.22 20.47 5.28
N LEU A 127 -10.00 21.01 5.29
CA LEU A 127 -8.89 20.52 4.46
C LEU A 127 -8.54 19.04 4.75
N LEU A 128 -8.55 18.64 6.02
CA LEU A 128 -8.28 17.25 6.42
C LEU A 128 -9.41 16.32 5.96
N LEU A 129 -10.65 16.82 5.99
CA LEU A 129 -11.81 16.11 5.51
C LEU A 129 -11.73 15.86 4.00
N GLU A 130 -11.36 16.88 3.23
CA GLU A 130 -11.15 16.79 1.78
C GLU A 130 -10.08 15.74 1.43
N MET A 131 -8.94 15.76 2.14
CA MET A 131 -7.87 14.77 1.94
C MET A 131 -8.31 13.34 2.27
N LEU A 132 -9.11 13.17 3.34
CA LEU A 132 -9.64 11.89 3.77
C LEU A 132 -10.66 11.32 2.77
N ASP A 133 -11.51 12.18 2.20
CA ASP A 133 -12.52 11.78 1.22
C ASP A 133 -11.91 11.48 -0.17
N ALA A 134 -10.84 12.20 -0.57
CA ALA A 134 -10.11 11.91 -1.81
C ALA A 134 -9.57 10.47 -1.85
N HIS A 135 -9.12 9.92 -0.71
CA HIS A 135 -8.65 8.54 -0.63
C HIS A 135 -9.72 7.50 -0.99
N ARG A 136 -11.02 7.79 -0.77
CA ARG A 136 -12.12 6.88 -1.10
C ARG A 136 -12.43 6.82 -2.58
N LEU A 137 -12.27 7.93 -3.30
CA LEU A 137 -12.51 7.99 -4.74
C LEU A 137 -11.51 7.14 -5.53
N HIS A 138 -10.36 6.83 -4.93
CA HIS A 138 -9.26 6.09 -5.54
C HIS A 138 -9.08 4.66 -5.03
N ALA A 139 -9.80 4.24 -3.99
CA ALA A 139 -9.78 2.85 -3.53
C ALA A 139 -10.64 1.99 -4.50
N PRO A 140 -10.10 0.94 -5.15
CA PRO A 140 -10.92 0.04 -5.94
C PRO A 140 -11.98 -0.57 -5.04
N THR A 141 -13.23 -0.41 -5.43
CA THR A 141 -14.40 -0.88 -4.70
C THR A 141 -14.37 -2.41 -4.54
N THR A 142 -13.72 -2.93 -3.51
CA THR A 142 -14.07 -4.26 -2.99
C THR A 142 -15.42 -4.08 -2.31
N ARG A 143 -16.49 -4.24 -3.10
CA ARG A 143 -17.87 -4.28 -2.62
C ARG A 143 -18.02 -5.50 -1.70
N ASN A 144 -17.80 -5.30 -0.41
CA ASN A 144 -18.50 -6.07 0.61
C ASN A 144 -19.84 -5.38 0.84
N THR A 145 -20.77 -5.55 -0.10
CA THR A 145 -22.18 -5.31 0.17
C THR A 145 -22.70 -6.47 1.03
N PRO A 146 -23.23 -6.22 2.24
CA PRO A 146 -24.03 -7.24 2.91
C PRO A 146 -25.28 -7.46 2.05
N HIS A 147 -25.44 -8.68 1.55
CA HIS A 147 -26.63 -9.10 0.84
C HIS A 147 -27.75 -9.13 1.89
N ASN A 148 -28.70 -8.20 1.81
CA ASN A 148 -29.95 -8.33 2.54
C ASN A 148 -30.69 -9.55 1.98
N GLU A 149 -31.01 -10.48 2.86
CA GLU A 149 -31.90 -11.59 2.61
C GLU A 149 -33.34 -11.06 2.58
N GLU A 150 -34.01 -11.16 1.44
CA GLU A 150 -35.47 -11.15 1.39
C GLU A 150 -35.92 -12.49 0.79
N GLU A 151 -36.66 -13.23 1.62
CA GLU A 151 -37.37 -14.46 1.29
C GLU A 151 -38.33 -14.25 0.11
N VAL A 152 -38.26 -15.14 -0.89
CA VAL A 152 -39.48 -15.66 -1.54
C VAL A 152 -39.32 -17.16 -1.76
N SER A 153 -40.06 -17.91 -0.97
CA SER A 153 -40.27 -19.36 -1.08
C SER A 153 -41.26 -19.69 -2.21
N ASN A 154 -40.93 -20.63 -3.11
CA ASN A 154 -41.62 -21.93 -3.23
C ASN A 154 -41.33 -22.69 -4.56
N GLN A 155 -40.89 -23.95 -4.39
CA GLN A 155 -41.31 -25.20 -5.08
C GLN A 155 -41.08 -25.33 -6.61
N LEU A 156 -40.66 -26.44 -7.24
CA LEU A 156 -40.49 -27.86 -6.88
C LEU A 156 -39.65 -28.52 -8.01
N ALA A 157 -39.06 -29.69 -7.70
CA ALA A 157 -38.78 -30.84 -8.60
C ALA A 157 -37.32 -31.30 -8.80
N MET A 158 -36.96 -32.30 -7.96
CA MET A 158 -36.32 -33.59 -8.29
C MET A 158 -34.87 -33.64 -8.80
N ALA A 159 -33.99 -34.12 -7.92
CA ALA A 159 -32.76 -34.84 -8.26
C ALA A 159 -33.07 -36.30 -8.68
N PRO A 160 -32.10 -37.06 -9.24
CA PRO A 160 -31.19 -37.77 -8.34
C PRO A 160 -29.72 -37.89 -8.77
N ALA A 161 -28.95 -38.20 -7.73
CA ALA A 161 -27.55 -38.58 -7.56
C ALA A 161 -26.83 -39.37 -8.67
N SER A 162 -25.51 -39.15 -8.77
CA SER A 162 -24.53 -40.23 -8.93
C SER A 162 -23.14 -39.77 -8.50
N VAL A 163 -22.28 -40.74 -8.21
CA VAL A 163 -21.28 -40.76 -7.15
C VAL A 163 -19.87 -40.85 -7.74
N HIS A 164 -18.88 -40.36 -6.99
CA HIS A 164 -17.48 -40.81 -6.94
C HIS A 164 -16.53 -40.56 -8.13
N SER A 165 -15.45 -39.79 -7.86
CA SER A 165 -14.02 -40.19 -7.94
C SER A 165 -13.09 -39.18 -8.66
N LEU A 166 -12.06 -38.71 -7.95
CA LEU A 166 -10.76 -38.25 -8.47
C LEU A 166 -9.71 -39.33 -8.11
N PRO A 167 -8.45 -39.30 -8.60
CA PRO A 167 -7.85 -39.03 -9.93
C PRO A 167 -6.88 -40.20 -10.32
N PRO A 168 -5.97 -40.11 -11.35
CA PRO A 168 -4.63 -39.56 -11.09
C PRO A 168 -3.90 -38.89 -12.29
N CYS A 169 -2.86 -38.14 -11.93
CA CYS A 169 -1.84 -37.52 -12.77
C CYS A 169 -1.16 -38.48 -13.77
N TYR A 170 -0.76 -37.96 -14.93
CA TYR A 170 0.36 -38.49 -15.71
C TYR A 170 1.37 -37.38 -16.03
N VAL A 171 2.61 -37.62 -15.60
CA VAL A 171 3.84 -36.98 -16.06
C VAL A 171 4.59 -38.05 -16.87
N ASN A 172 5.03 -37.71 -18.09
CA ASN A 172 6.33 -38.06 -18.70
C ASN A 172 6.36 -37.42 -20.10
N LYS A 173 7.28 -36.50 -20.40
CA LYS A 173 8.72 -36.64 -20.73
C LYS A 173 9.00 -37.27 -22.11
N GLN A 174 9.89 -36.55 -22.83
CA GLN A 174 10.73 -36.97 -23.98
C GLN A 174 10.00 -37.09 -25.33
N GLU A 175 10.55 -36.74 -26.49
CA GLU A 175 11.93 -36.42 -26.88
C GLU A 175 11.94 -35.72 -28.26
N GLU A 176 13.13 -35.30 -28.64
CA GLU A 176 13.65 -34.59 -29.82
C GLU A 176 13.14 -35.08 -31.19
N GLU A 177 12.91 -34.15 -32.13
CA GLU A 177 13.75 -33.89 -33.32
C GLU A 177 13.41 -32.52 -33.95
#